data_AF-A0A2N0NBE6-F1
#
_entry.id   AF-A0A2N0NBE6-F1
#
_cell.length_a   1.000
_cell.length_b   1.000
_cell.length_c   1.000
_cell.angle_alpha   90.00
_cell.angle_beta   90.00
_cell.angle_gamma   90.00
#
_symmetry.space_group_name_H-M   'P 1'
#
loop_
_entity.id
_entity.type
_entity.pdbx_description
1 polymer ?
#
loop_
_entity_poly.entity_id
_entity_poly.type
_entity_poly.pdbx_seq_one_letter_code
_entity_poly.pdbx_strand_id
1 'polypeptide(L)'
;WDNLIYLAVGRVEYLSQLIRVEAPPLPPEIAQEIEEAKKNRWLEHELRPSIQEKLVRYMGQDKEKGREFDLTVDYILTLKRIQEDKCALCLIEMKFEWDQPEDISQWTVDRIHNSLGHIKGNVRLTCLLCNRNHRV
;
A
#
# COMPACT_ATOMS: atom_id res chain seq x y z
N TRP A 1 -18.78 53.08 -10.13
CA TRP A 1 -19.20 51.72 -10.50
C TRP A 1 -18.81 51.38 -11.94
N ASP A 2 -18.62 52.37 -12.81
CA ASP A 2 -18.35 52.17 -14.25
C ASP A 2 -16.94 51.67 -14.59
N ASN A 3 -15.90 52.08 -13.86
CA ASN A 3 -14.51 51.66 -14.13
C ASN A 3 -14.25 50.16 -13.93
N LEU A 4 -14.98 49.50 -13.02
CA LEU A 4 -14.82 48.07 -12.75
C LEU A 4 -15.40 47.23 -13.89
N ILE A 5 -16.48 47.70 -14.51
CA ILE A 5 -17.13 47.04 -15.63
C ILE A 5 -16.23 47.12 -16.87
N TYR A 6 -15.67 48.29 -17.18
CA TYR A 6 -14.73 48.44 -18.31
C TYR A 6 -13.46 47.60 -18.15
N LEU A 7 -12.89 47.54 -16.94
CA LEU A 7 -11.73 46.68 -16.66
C LEU A 7 -12.07 45.19 -16.79
N ALA A 8 -13.25 44.77 -16.34
CA ALA A 8 -13.69 43.38 -16.44
C ALA A 8 -13.96 42.98 -17.89
N VAL A 9 -14.69 43.80 -18.64
CA VAL A 9 -15.02 43.55 -20.07
C VAL A 9 -13.75 43.52 -20.90
N GLY A 10 -12.83 44.49 -20.73
CA GLY A 10 -11.55 44.50 -21.44
C GLY A 10 -10.66 43.29 -21.12
N ARG A 11 -10.68 42.78 -19.87
CA ARG A 11 -9.96 41.55 -19.51
C ARG A 11 -10.56 40.29 -20.15
N VAL A 12 -11.89 40.20 -20.21
CA VAL A 12 -12.58 39.05 -20.84
C VAL A 12 -12.32 39.04 -22.34
N GLU A 13 -12.42 40.20 -22.99
CA GLU A 13 -12.08 40.36 -24.42
C GLU A 13 -10.62 39.99 -24.68
N TYR A 14 -9.68 40.47 -23.84
CA TYR A 14 -8.27 40.11 -23.96
C TYR A 14 -8.01 38.62 -23.77
N LEU A 15 -8.64 37.99 -22.77
CA LEU A 15 -8.53 36.54 -22.53
C LEU A 15 -9.12 35.71 -23.69
N SER A 16 -10.18 36.21 -24.34
CA SER A 16 -10.79 35.54 -25.51
C SER A 16 -9.91 35.60 -26.77
N GLN A 17 -8.93 36.51 -26.80
CA GLN A 17 -7.94 36.63 -27.88
C GLN A 17 -6.68 35.81 -27.62
N LEU A 18 -6.48 35.29 -26.41
CA LEU A 18 -5.34 34.42 -26.11
C LEU A 18 -5.60 33.03 -26.70
N ILE A 19 -4.68 32.57 -27.54
CA ILE A 19 -4.66 31.18 -28.00
C ILE A 19 -4.40 30.31 -26.78
N ARG A 20 -5.33 29.40 -26.47
CA ARG A 20 -5.06 28.31 -25.51
C ARG A 20 -3.96 27.45 -26.11
N VAL A 21 -2.74 27.62 -25.63
CA VAL A 21 -1.67 26.66 -25.87
C VAL A 21 -1.99 25.45 -25.01
N GLU A 22 -2.48 24.39 -25.64
CA GLU A 22 -2.59 23.11 -24.96
C GLU A 22 -1.17 22.60 -24.67
N ALA A 23 -0.94 22.15 -23.44
CA ALA A 23 0.31 21.50 -23.11
C ALA A 23 0.48 20.30 -24.07
N PRO A 24 1.69 20.10 -24.65
CA PRO A 24 1.94 18.94 -25.48
C PRO A 24 1.55 17.68 -24.71
N PRO A 25 0.90 16.69 -25.37
CA PRO A 25 0.60 15.44 -24.71
C PRO A 25 1.90 14.84 -24.17
N LEU A 26 1.83 14.33 -22.94
CA LEU A 26 2.95 13.64 -22.32
C LEU A 26 3.40 12.49 -23.23
N PRO A 27 4.71 12.18 -23.28
CA PRO A 27 5.20 10.97 -23.90
C PRO A 27 4.38 9.75 -23.44
N PRO A 28 4.01 8.83 -24.35
CA PRO A 28 3.19 7.66 -24.02
C PRO A 28 3.76 6.86 -22.84
N GLU A 29 5.07 6.77 -22.72
CA GLU A 29 5.77 6.07 -21.65
C GLU A 29 5.46 6.68 -20.27
N ILE A 30 5.55 8.00 -20.15
CA ILE A 30 5.27 8.73 -18.90
C ILE A 30 3.78 8.61 -18.52
N ALA A 31 2.89 8.67 -19.51
CA ALA A 31 1.46 8.50 -19.28
C ALA A 31 1.13 7.09 -18.75
N GLN A 32 1.79 6.05 -19.29
CA GLN A 32 1.64 4.67 -18.84
C GLN A 32 2.14 4.49 -17.40
N GLU A 33 3.31 5.03 -17.06
CA GLU A 33 3.86 4.97 -15.69
C GLU A 33 2.93 5.62 -14.67
N ILE A 34 2.33 6.77 -15.01
CA ILE A 34 1.36 7.46 -14.14
C ILE A 34 0.12 6.60 -13.90
N GLU A 35 -0.43 5.98 -14.95
CA GLU A 35 -1.60 5.11 -14.84
C GLU A 35 -1.30 3.84 -14.03
N GLU A 36 -0.12 3.23 -14.23
CA GLU A 36 0.31 2.09 -13.43
C GLU A 36 0.50 2.44 -11.95
N ALA A 37 1.09 3.59 -11.66
CA ALA A 37 1.24 4.08 -10.29
C ALA A 37 -0.11 4.36 -9.61
N LYS A 38 -1.10 4.89 -10.34
CA LYS A 38 -2.47 5.07 -9.84
C LYS A 38 -3.13 3.73 -9.54
N LYS A 39 -3.01 2.76 -10.45
CA LYS A 39 -3.54 1.40 -10.27
C LYS A 39 -2.93 0.73 -9.04
N ASN A 40 -1.61 0.79 -8.88
CA ASN A 40 -0.92 0.21 -7.73
C ASN A 40 -1.37 0.87 -6.42
N ARG A 41 -1.52 2.20 -6.39
CA ARG A 41 -2.07 2.92 -5.24
C ARG A 41 -3.48 2.46 -4.88
N TRP A 42 -4.32 2.23 -5.88
CA TRP A 42 -5.69 1.76 -5.68
C TRP A 42 -5.71 0.33 -5.12
N LEU A 43 -4.90 -0.58 -5.66
CA LEU A 43 -4.73 -1.94 -5.14
C LEU A 43 -4.24 -1.94 -3.69
N GLU A 44 -3.23 -1.11 -3.36
CA GLU A 44 -2.75 -0.97 -1.98
C GLU A 44 -3.86 -0.48 -1.04
N HIS A 45 -4.73 0.42 -1.51
CA HIS A 45 -5.86 0.92 -0.75
C HIS A 45 -6.89 -0.19 -0.46
N GLU A 46 -7.19 -1.05 -1.43
CA GLU A 46 -8.10 -2.19 -1.25
C GLU A 46 -7.58 -3.24 -0.25
N LEU A 47 -6.25 -3.40 -0.15
CA LEU A 47 -5.64 -4.33 0.80
C LEU A 47 -5.62 -3.81 2.25
N ARG A 48 -5.83 -2.50 2.49
CA ARG A 48 -5.73 -1.92 3.83
C ARG A 48 -6.65 -2.57 4.86
N PRO A 49 -7.95 -2.83 4.58
CA PRO A 49 -8.85 -3.45 5.54
C PRO A 49 -8.41 -4.87 5.92
N SER A 50 -8.05 -5.71 4.95
CA SER A 50 -7.63 -7.10 5.21
C SER A 50 -6.32 -7.18 6.01
N ILE A 51 -5.39 -6.25 5.75
CA ILE A 51 -4.17 -6.09 6.55
C ILE A 51 -4.52 -5.68 7.97
N GLN A 52 -5.38 -4.67 8.14
CA GLN A 52 -5.78 -4.17 9.45
C GLN A 52 -6.42 -5.28 10.31
N GLU A 53 -7.30 -6.09 9.74
CA GLU A 53 -7.92 -7.21 10.43
C GLU A 53 -6.88 -8.24 10.93
N LYS A 54 -5.89 -8.60 10.09
CA LYS A 54 -4.80 -9.48 10.54
C LYS A 54 -3.99 -8.86 11.67
N LEU A 55 -3.67 -7.57 11.60
CA LEU A 55 -2.90 -6.86 12.62
C LEU A 55 -3.63 -6.84 13.97
N VAL A 56 -4.94 -6.59 13.98
CA VAL A 56 -5.76 -6.65 15.22
C VAL A 56 -5.70 -8.03 15.86
N ARG A 57 -5.76 -9.10 15.05
CA ARG A 57 -5.62 -10.48 15.54
C ARG A 57 -4.25 -10.75 16.15
N TYR A 58 -3.17 -10.32 15.50
CA TYR A 58 -1.81 -10.49 16.03
C TYR A 58 -1.59 -9.68 17.31
N MET A 59 -2.11 -8.46 17.36
CA MET A 59 -2.08 -7.60 18.54
C MET A 59 -2.79 -8.27 19.73
N GLY A 60 -3.94 -8.90 19.51
CA GLY A 60 -4.63 -9.69 20.54
C GLY A 60 -3.76 -10.83 21.08
N GLN A 61 -3.16 -11.62 20.17
CA GLN A 61 -2.29 -12.75 20.54
C GLN A 61 -1.05 -12.33 21.33
N ASP A 62 -0.44 -11.20 20.97
CA ASP A 62 0.72 -10.67 21.69
C ASP A 62 0.33 -10.10 23.04
N LYS A 63 -0.79 -9.36 23.11
CA LYS A 63 -1.33 -8.82 24.36
C LYS A 63 -1.64 -9.93 25.38
N GLU A 64 -2.26 -11.03 24.94
CA GLU A 64 -2.53 -12.21 25.78
C GLU A 64 -1.24 -12.82 26.34
N LYS A 65 -0.13 -12.69 25.63
CA LYS A 65 1.19 -13.22 26.02
C LYS A 65 2.10 -12.16 26.65
N GLY A 66 1.59 -10.96 26.93
CA GLY A 66 2.35 -9.85 27.51
C GLY A 66 3.47 -9.32 26.61
N ARG A 67 3.32 -9.40 25.29
CA ARG A 67 4.31 -8.97 24.30
C ARG A 67 3.92 -7.62 23.70
N GLU A 68 4.93 -6.85 23.32
CA GLU A 68 4.77 -5.55 22.66
C GLU A 68 4.28 -5.70 21.21
N PHE A 69 3.58 -4.67 20.71
CA PHE A 69 3.05 -4.61 19.36
C PHE A 69 3.11 -3.17 18.85
N ASP A 70 3.76 -2.92 17.70
CA ASP A 70 3.91 -1.57 17.12
C ASP A 70 3.71 -1.53 15.59
N LEU A 71 3.17 -2.60 15.01
CA LEU A 71 2.98 -2.69 13.56
C LEU A 71 1.84 -1.80 13.07
N THR A 72 2.04 -1.18 11.91
CA THR A 72 1.04 -0.39 11.21
C THR A 72 0.78 -0.96 9.82
N VAL A 73 -0.38 -0.67 9.23
CA VAL A 73 -0.71 -1.08 7.86
C VAL A 73 0.34 -0.58 6.86
N ASP A 74 0.78 0.67 6.99
CA ASP A 74 1.80 1.25 6.10
C ASP A 74 3.15 0.54 6.20
N TYR A 75 3.49 0.04 7.39
CA TYR A 75 4.71 -0.75 7.57
C TYR A 75 4.60 -2.11 6.86
N ILE A 76 3.43 -2.77 6.91
CA ILE A 76 3.19 -4.01 6.17
C ILE A 76 3.23 -3.77 4.65
N LEU A 77 2.60 -2.71 4.14
CA LEU A 77 2.68 -2.34 2.72
C LEU A 77 4.11 -2.02 2.29
N THR A 78 4.92 -1.44 3.18
CA THR A 78 6.34 -1.21 2.93
C THR A 78 7.13 -2.53 2.86
N LEU A 79 6.91 -3.45 3.79
CA LEU A 79 7.50 -4.79 3.73
C LEU A 79 7.07 -5.57 2.48
N LYS A 80 5.78 -5.48 2.10
CA LYS A 80 5.23 -6.07 0.88
C LYS A 80 6.03 -5.63 -0.35
N ARG A 81 6.26 -4.32 -0.50
CA ARG A 81 7.06 -3.74 -1.59
C ARG A 81 8.52 -4.17 -1.54
N ILE A 82 9.17 -4.10 -0.38
CA ILE A 82 10.57 -4.48 -0.20
C ILE A 82 10.80 -5.96 -0.54
N GLN A 83 9.82 -6.82 -0.20
CA GLN A 83 9.88 -8.26 -0.49
C GLN A 83 9.36 -8.63 -1.88
N GLU A 84 8.90 -7.67 -2.68
CA GLU A 84 8.30 -7.90 -4.00
C GLU A 84 7.20 -8.98 -3.97
N ASP A 85 6.33 -8.93 -2.97
CA ASP A 85 5.25 -9.90 -2.75
C ASP A 85 5.69 -11.34 -2.50
N LYS A 86 7.00 -11.59 -2.35
CA LYS A 86 7.57 -12.92 -2.13
C LYS A 86 7.73 -13.23 -0.65
N CYS A 87 7.57 -14.50 -0.32
CA CYS A 87 7.84 -15.01 1.01
C CYS A 87 9.32 -14.85 1.35
N ALA A 88 9.63 -14.28 2.51
CA ALA A 88 11.01 -14.08 2.96
C ALA A 88 11.80 -15.39 3.19
N LEU A 89 11.12 -16.54 3.21
CA LEU A 89 11.73 -17.84 3.45
C LEU A 89 11.90 -18.66 2.17
N CYS A 90 10.82 -18.85 1.40
CA CYS A 90 10.86 -19.68 0.19
C CYS A 90 10.97 -18.88 -1.11
N LEU A 91 10.91 -17.55 -1.06
CA LEU A 91 10.97 -16.64 -2.22
C LEU A 91 9.85 -16.81 -3.25
N ILE A 92 8.82 -17.61 -2.93
CA ILE A 92 7.62 -17.78 -3.75
C ILE A 92 6.67 -16.63 -3.47
N GLU A 93 5.99 -16.17 -4.52
CA GLU A 93 4.94 -15.15 -4.45
C GLU A 93 3.82 -15.55 -3.48
N MET A 94 3.45 -14.63 -2.60
CA MET A 94 2.40 -14.81 -1.60
C MET A 94 1.09 -14.20 -2.08
N LYS A 95 -0.02 -14.82 -1.69
CA LYS A 95 -1.34 -14.28 -1.95
C LYS A 95 -1.76 -13.30 -0.86
N PHE A 96 -2.09 -12.07 -1.25
CA PHE A 96 -2.66 -11.03 -0.38
C PHE A 96 -4.19 -11.08 -0.31
N GLU A 97 -4.81 -11.83 -1.21
CA GLU A 97 -6.23 -12.14 -1.26
C GLU A 97 -6.39 -13.64 -1.46
N TRP A 98 -7.29 -14.27 -0.72
CA TRP A 98 -7.52 -15.71 -0.77
C TRP A 98 -8.97 -16.03 -0.39
N ASP A 99 -9.53 -17.07 -0.99
CA ASP A 99 -10.91 -17.48 -0.72
C ASP A 99 -11.03 -18.38 0.52
N GLN A 100 -9.98 -19.17 0.78
CA GLN A 100 -10.00 -20.22 1.80
C GLN A 100 -9.03 -19.90 2.95
N PRO A 101 -9.48 -19.89 4.22
CA PRO A 101 -8.63 -19.57 5.37
C PRO A 101 -7.37 -20.44 5.51
N GLU A 102 -7.37 -21.64 4.94
CA GLU A 102 -6.26 -22.60 4.98
C GLU A 102 -5.30 -22.50 3.79
N ASP A 103 -5.47 -21.54 2.87
CA ASP A 103 -4.57 -21.39 1.72
C ASP A 103 -3.13 -21.19 2.21
N ILE A 104 -2.27 -22.16 1.90
CA ILE A 104 -0.87 -22.21 2.34
C ILE A 104 -0.01 -21.10 1.75
N SER A 105 -0.44 -20.51 0.63
CA SER A 105 0.23 -19.42 -0.08
C SER A 105 -0.16 -18.04 0.44
N GLN A 106 -1.17 -17.94 1.31
CA GLN A 106 -1.56 -16.66 1.87
C GLN A 106 -0.40 -16.02 2.67
N TRP A 107 -0.30 -14.70 2.60
CA TRP A 107 0.66 -13.96 3.39
C TRP A 107 0.34 -14.03 4.89
N THR A 108 1.39 -14.00 5.70
CA THR A 108 1.32 -13.93 7.16
C THR A 108 2.47 -13.07 7.68
N VAL A 109 2.33 -12.56 8.90
CA VAL A 109 3.43 -11.91 9.62
C VAL A 109 4.09 -12.96 10.51
N ASP A 110 5.37 -13.23 10.26
CA ASP A 110 6.19 -14.15 11.05
C ASP A 110 7.17 -13.35 11.91
N ARG A 111 7.39 -13.81 13.14
CA ARG A 111 8.29 -13.18 14.10
C ARG A 111 9.68 -13.78 13.91
N ILE A 112 10.68 -12.93 13.76
CA ILE A 112 12.08 -13.37 13.62
C ILE A 112 12.56 -13.96 14.96
N HIS A 113 12.34 -13.24 16.05
CA HIS A 113 12.58 -13.73 17.41
C HIS A 113 11.26 -14.00 18.13
N ASN A 114 11.02 -15.26 18.47
CA ASN A 114 9.78 -15.72 19.11
C ASN A 114 9.58 -15.24 20.56
N SER A 115 10.65 -14.80 21.22
CA SER A 115 10.61 -14.19 22.56
C SER A 115 10.04 -12.77 22.54
N LEU A 116 10.13 -12.08 21.42
CA LEU A 116 9.61 -10.74 21.21
C LEU A 116 8.22 -10.79 20.54
N GLY A 117 7.50 -9.68 20.63
CA GLY A 117 6.20 -9.52 19.95
C GLY A 117 6.36 -9.13 18.48
N HIS A 118 5.23 -8.86 17.82
CA HIS A 118 5.21 -8.28 16.48
C HIS A 118 5.60 -6.80 16.58
N ILE A 119 6.90 -6.54 16.56
CA ILE A 119 7.47 -5.20 16.54
C ILE A 119 8.25 -4.91 15.25
N LYS A 120 8.37 -3.64 14.86
CA LYS A 120 9.19 -3.20 13.73
C LYS A 120 10.62 -3.72 13.90
N GLY A 121 11.19 -4.26 12.83
CA GLY A 121 12.49 -4.93 12.86
C GLY A 121 12.49 -6.37 13.39
N ASN A 122 11.44 -6.85 14.06
CA ASN A 122 11.32 -8.25 14.52
C ASN A 122 10.35 -9.09 13.67
N VAL A 123 9.95 -8.60 12.49
CA VAL A 123 8.96 -9.28 11.65
C VAL A 123 9.39 -9.36 10.20
N ARG A 124 8.90 -10.40 9.53
CA ARG A 124 9.03 -10.61 8.07
C ARG A 124 7.71 -11.13 7.51
N LEU A 125 7.44 -10.90 6.24
CA LEU A 125 6.27 -11.49 5.58
C LEU A 125 6.62 -12.87 5.03
N THR A 126 5.80 -13.86 5.35
CA THR A 126 5.99 -15.25 4.91
C THR A 126 4.68 -15.85 4.45
N CYS A 127 4.73 -16.82 3.53
CA CYS A 127 3.56 -17.64 3.26
C CYS A 127 3.18 -18.46 4.51
N LEU A 128 1.90 -18.82 4.62
CA LEU A 128 1.39 -19.59 5.76
C LEU A 128 2.11 -20.94 5.93
N LEU A 129 2.50 -21.59 4.83
CA LEU A 129 3.28 -22.83 4.89
C LEU A 129 4.58 -22.66 5.67
N CYS A 130 5.39 -21.66 5.30
CA CYS A 130 6.68 -21.44 5.94
C CYS A 130 6.53 -20.96 7.39
N ASN A 131 5.55 -20.11 7.69
CA ASN A 131 5.27 -19.68 9.07
C ASN A 131 4.88 -20.87 9.97
N ARG A 132 4.06 -21.80 9.48
CA ARG A 132 3.69 -23.02 10.22
C ARG A 132 4.91 -23.89 10.51
N ASN A 133 5.80 -24.06 9.53
CA ASN A 133 7.02 -24.85 9.70
C ASN A 133 8.07 -24.18 10.59
N HIS A 134 8.09 -22.84 10.66
CA HIS A 134 8.99 -22.07 11.53
C HIS A 134 8.60 -22.13 13.02
N ARG A 135 7.35 -22.52 13.31
CA ARG A 135 6.83 -22.67 14.68
C ARG A 135 7.08 -24.06 15.28
N VAL A 136 7.68 -24.97 14.52
CA VAL A 136 8.15 -26.28 14.97
C VAL A 136 9.60 -26.17 15.43
#